data_AF-A0A9D7A9I5-F1
#
_entry.id   AF-A0A9D7A9I5-F1
#
_cell.length_a   1.000
_cell.length_b   1.000
_cell.length_c   1.000
_cell.angle_alpha   90.00
_cell.angle_beta   90.00
_cell.angle_gamma   90.00
#
_symmetry.space_group_name_H-M   'P 1'
#
loop_
_entity.id
_entity.type
_entity.pdbx_description
1 polymer ?
#
loop_
_entity_poly.entity_id
_entity_poly.type
_entity_poly.pdbx_seq_one_letter_code
_entity_poly.pdbx_strand_id
1 'polypeptide(L)'
;MPGLRLSPNPAAGDPRPYEVAGLKTGTRVAAAEPITGPGETTTHFAVVDRHGNMVSYTNTIESSHGIGVFAGYKRADGSTRSHGFLLNNELTDFNTTPSVNPYTGSAGFNDVQPGKRPRSSMNPTMIFRPDGQPLVAFGSPGGSTIINSVLNVTLNLIDHKMTIQQAIDAARLSVTSAGSAIAIDRDFPQATIDGLRALGYTVGAPADIGSVQAVLVEPHTGKQYGGADSRREGTVIGLPRPRGN
;
A
#
# COMPACT_ATOMS: atom_id res chain seq x y z
N MET A 1 4.94 22.60 -26.60
CA MET A 1 4.84 21.18 -26.99
C MET A 1 4.63 20.34 -25.73
N PRO A 2 3.39 20.02 -25.33
CA PRO A 2 3.17 19.07 -24.23
C PRO A 2 3.49 17.65 -24.72
N GLY A 3 4.27 16.89 -23.95
CA GLY A 3 4.42 15.44 -24.16
C GLY A 3 5.72 14.94 -24.81
N LEU A 4 6.80 15.74 -24.88
CA LEU A 4 8.09 15.15 -25.26
C LEU A 4 8.59 14.26 -24.11
N ARG A 5 8.41 12.94 -24.26
CA ARG A 5 9.04 11.94 -23.38
C ARG A 5 10.54 12.22 -23.32
N LEU A 6 11.05 12.53 -22.13
CA LEU A 6 12.47 12.80 -21.90
C LEU A 6 13.35 11.54 -22.03
N SER A 7 12.77 10.35 -22.18
CA SER A 7 13.51 9.10 -22.32
C SER A 7 12.73 8.07 -23.16
N PRO A 8 13.42 7.22 -23.95
CA PRO A 8 12.80 6.05 -24.59
C PRO A 8 12.23 5.11 -23.52
N ASN A 9 11.27 4.25 -23.91
CA ASN A 9 10.70 3.23 -23.03
C ASN A 9 11.83 2.58 -22.23
N PRO A 10 11.91 2.76 -20.90
CA PRO A 10 12.93 2.08 -20.13
C PRO A 10 12.69 0.59 -20.32
N ALA A 11 13.66 -0.11 -20.90
CA ALA A 11 13.69 -1.55 -20.84
C ALA A 11 13.77 -1.92 -19.35
N ALA A 12 12.95 -2.87 -18.90
CA ALA A 12 13.08 -3.40 -17.55
C ALA A 12 14.53 -3.92 -17.40
N GLY A 13 15.35 -3.20 -16.64
CA GLY A 13 16.70 -3.61 -16.33
C GLY A 13 16.69 -4.75 -15.33
N ASP A 14 17.74 -5.56 -15.32
CA ASP A 14 17.95 -6.55 -14.26
C ASP A 14 18.35 -5.82 -12.97
N PRO A 15 17.55 -5.88 -11.88
CA PRO A 15 17.90 -5.22 -10.62
C PRO A 15 18.93 -6.01 -9.80
N ARG A 16 19.19 -7.29 -10.11
CA ARG A 16 20.08 -8.20 -9.37
C ARG A 16 21.52 -7.70 -9.19
N PRO A 17 22.14 -6.98 -10.14
CA PRO A 17 23.50 -6.45 -9.97
C PRO A 17 23.64 -5.44 -8.82
N TYR A 18 22.55 -4.79 -8.41
CA TYR A 18 22.54 -3.83 -7.31
C TYR A 18 22.18 -4.47 -5.95
N GLU A 19 21.70 -5.73 -5.94
CA GLU A 19 21.38 -6.46 -4.69
C GLU A 19 22.63 -6.87 -3.90
N VAL A 20 23.79 -6.96 -4.55
CA VAL A 20 25.04 -7.46 -3.93
C VAL A 20 26.03 -6.35 -3.58
N ALA A 21 25.75 -5.10 -3.95
CA ALA A 21 26.61 -3.94 -3.69
C ALA A 21 26.56 -3.55 -2.20
N GLY A 22 27.22 -4.32 -1.34
CA GLY A 22 27.34 -4.05 0.09
C GLY A 22 27.53 -5.28 1.00
N LEU A 23 27.45 -6.50 0.47
CA LEU A 23 27.49 -7.72 1.27
C LEU A 23 28.92 -8.10 1.67
N LYS A 24 29.37 -7.69 2.87
CA LYS A 24 30.42 -8.42 3.59
C LYS A 24 29.76 -9.56 4.39
N THR A 25 30.22 -10.78 4.17
CA THR A 25 29.76 -11.98 4.87
C THR A 25 30.15 -11.93 6.35
N GLY A 26 29.21 -11.54 7.21
CA GLY A 26 29.45 -11.47 8.65
C GLY A 26 28.22 -11.32 9.53
N THR A 27 27.01 -11.53 9.03
CA THR A 27 25.79 -11.30 9.82
C THR A 27 25.40 -12.54 10.61
N ARG A 28 25.63 -12.51 11.93
CA ARG A 28 24.90 -13.36 12.86
C ARG A 28 23.49 -12.79 13.00
N VAL A 29 22.47 -13.59 12.68
CA VAL A 29 21.07 -13.23 12.92
C VAL A 29 20.86 -13.22 14.43
N ALA A 30 20.70 -12.04 15.02
CA ALA A 30 20.14 -11.95 16.36
C ALA A 30 18.65 -12.25 16.22
N ALA A 31 18.19 -13.34 16.84
CA ALA A 31 16.76 -13.54 17.05
C ALA A 31 16.31 -12.47 18.05
N ALA A 32 15.63 -11.45 17.55
CA ALA A 32 14.89 -10.51 18.38
C ALA A 32 13.41 -10.70 18.04
N GLU A 33 12.58 -10.87 19.07
CA GLU A 33 11.13 -10.81 18.89
C GLU A 33 10.77 -9.45 18.29
N PRO A 34 10.02 -9.41 17.18
CA PRO A 34 9.62 -8.16 16.56
C PRO A 34 8.77 -7.37 17.56
N ILE A 35 9.17 -6.12 17.83
CA ILE A 35 8.31 -5.19 18.56
C ILE A 35 7.24 -4.73 17.57
N THR A 36 6.06 -5.35 17.61
CA THR A 36 4.89 -4.87 16.87
C THR A 36 4.27 -3.70 17.63
N GLY A 37 4.16 -2.54 16.98
CA GLY A 37 3.43 -1.39 17.54
C GLY A 37 1.91 -1.59 17.47
N PRO A 38 1.11 -0.77 18.18
CA PRO A 38 -0.34 -0.78 18.00
C PRO A 38 -0.70 -0.28 16.59
N GLY A 39 -1.35 -1.15 15.81
CA GLY A 39 -1.96 -0.84 14.49
C GLY A 39 -0.97 -0.80 13.32
N GLU A 40 -1.34 -1.44 12.21
CA GLU A 40 -0.66 -1.31 10.91
C GLU A 40 -0.90 0.10 10.36
N THR A 41 0.16 0.87 10.06
CA THR A 41 -0.01 2.18 9.43
C THR A 41 0.86 2.41 8.22
N THR A 42 0.14 2.63 7.14
CA THR A 42 0.68 3.10 5.88
C THR A 42 -0.13 4.34 5.54
N THR A 43 0.37 5.14 4.61
CA THR A 43 -0.44 6.15 3.94
C THR A 43 -0.37 5.98 2.44
N HIS A 44 -1.41 6.43 1.76
CA HIS A 44 -1.46 6.51 0.31
C HIS A 44 -1.93 7.90 -0.09
N PHE A 45 -1.36 8.44 -1.16
CA PHE A 45 -1.90 9.61 -1.83
C PHE A 45 -1.75 9.48 -3.33
N ALA A 46 -2.63 10.18 -4.05
CA ALA A 46 -2.62 10.23 -5.51
C ALA A 46 -2.74 11.68 -5.98
N VAL A 47 -2.08 11.99 -7.10
CA VAL A 47 -2.02 13.34 -7.66
C VAL A 47 -2.21 13.26 -9.17
N VAL A 48 -2.93 14.22 -9.74
CA VAL A 48 -2.98 14.47 -11.18
C VAL A 48 -2.72 15.94 -11.44
N ASP A 49 -1.85 16.25 -12.41
CA ASP A 49 -1.55 17.64 -12.77
C ASP A 49 -2.30 18.10 -14.04
N ARG A 50 -2.12 19.37 -14.42
CA ARG A 50 -2.74 19.96 -15.62
C ARG A 50 -2.23 19.38 -16.95
N HIS A 51 -1.09 18.70 -16.93
CA HIS A 51 -0.47 18.09 -18.11
C HIS A 51 -0.87 16.62 -18.28
N GLY A 52 -1.66 16.08 -17.35
CA GLY A 52 -2.09 14.68 -17.36
C GLY A 52 -1.08 13.73 -16.72
N ASN A 53 -0.03 14.24 -16.07
CA ASN A 53 0.85 13.39 -15.27
C ASN A 53 0.06 12.91 -14.05
N MET A 54 0.13 11.61 -13.76
CA MET A 54 -0.47 11.00 -12.57
C MET A 54 0.59 10.37 -11.68
N VAL A 55 0.37 10.46 -10.37
CA VAL A 55 1.17 9.81 -9.33
C VAL A 55 0.23 9.01 -8.44
N SER A 56 0.63 7.77 -8.14
CA SER A 56 0.05 6.90 -7.12
C SER A 56 1.19 6.52 -6.19
N TYR A 57 1.14 6.94 -4.92
CA TYR A 57 2.25 6.74 -3.99
C TYR A 57 1.79 6.26 -2.63
N THR A 58 2.17 5.02 -2.30
CA THR A 58 2.04 4.42 -0.98
C THR A 58 3.38 4.50 -0.24
N ASN A 59 3.38 4.99 1.00
CA ASN A 59 4.58 5.07 1.84
C ASN A 59 4.26 4.74 3.31
N THR A 60 5.25 4.24 4.04
CA THR A 60 5.05 3.70 5.39
C THR A 60 6.33 3.73 6.24
N ILE A 61 6.15 3.51 7.54
CA ILE A 61 7.19 3.12 8.49
C ILE A 61 6.81 1.79 9.18
N GLU A 62 5.97 0.99 8.51
CA GLU A 62 5.25 -0.20 8.96
C GLU A 62 4.16 0.10 10.02
N SER A 63 4.45 -0.01 11.31
CA SER A 63 3.46 0.24 12.36
C SER A 63 3.23 1.76 12.56
N SER A 64 2.16 2.14 13.28
CA SER A 64 1.81 3.56 13.60
C SER A 64 2.96 4.52 13.87
N HIS A 65 3.98 4.05 14.59
CA HIS A 65 5.12 4.85 14.99
C HIS A 65 6.46 4.16 14.65
N GLY A 66 6.43 3.20 13.71
CA GLY A 66 7.56 2.31 13.47
C GLY A 66 7.96 1.57 14.73
N ILE A 67 9.25 1.57 15.08
CA ILE A 67 9.74 1.05 16.37
C ILE A 67 9.46 1.98 17.58
N GLY A 68 8.81 3.13 17.39
CA GLY A 68 8.52 4.10 18.45
C GLY A 68 9.72 4.91 18.92
N VAL A 69 10.84 4.85 18.18
CA VAL A 69 12.11 5.52 18.52
C VAL A 69 12.43 6.58 17.49
N PHE A 70 12.79 7.77 17.96
CA PHE A 70 13.36 8.81 17.11
C PHE A 70 14.82 8.48 16.77
N ALA A 71 15.18 8.66 15.50
CA ALA A 71 16.57 8.58 15.07
C ALA A 71 17.43 9.56 15.87
N GLY A 72 18.60 9.13 16.30
CA GLY A 72 19.44 9.91 17.19
C GLY A 72 20.68 9.16 17.63
N TYR A 73 21.43 9.76 18.54
CA TYR A 73 22.61 9.14 19.15
C TYR A 73 22.71 9.48 20.62
N LYS A 74 23.35 8.60 21.40
CA LYS A 74 23.70 8.86 22.80
C LYS A 74 24.94 9.74 22.87
N ARG A 75 24.90 10.77 23.70
CA ARG A 75 26.04 11.61 24.05
C ARG A 75 26.86 10.95 25.17
N ALA A 76 28.08 11.46 25.37
CA ALA A 76 28.99 10.97 26.40
C ALA A 76 28.45 11.15 27.84
N ASP A 77 27.57 12.13 28.05
CA ASP A 77 26.88 12.40 29.33
C ASP A 77 25.66 11.48 29.57
N GLY A 78 25.40 10.53 28.66
CA GLY A 78 24.25 9.62 28.74
C GLY A 78 22.94 10.20 28.18
N SER A 79 22.88 11.48 27.83
CA SER A 79 21.71 12.08 27.18
C SER A 79 21.54 11.58 25.74
N THR A 80 20.31 11.51 25.24
CA THR A 80 20.03 11.16 23.83
C THR A 80 19.73 12.43 23.04
N ARG A 81 20.41 12.61 21.90
CA ARG A 81 20.06 13.67 20.94
C ARG A 81 19.22 13.07 19.82
N SER A 82 17.99 13.55 19.68
CA SER A 82 17.09 13.21 18.59
C SER A 82 17.35 14.06 17.34
N HIS A 83 17.18 13.47 16.17
CA HIS A 83 17.14 14.13 14.87
C HIS A 83 15.72 14.52 14.44
N GLY A 84 14.69 14.13 15.21
CA GLY A 84 13.30 14.58 15.00
C GLY A 84 12.46 13.75 14.04
N PHE A 85 12.94 12.61 13.54
CA PHE A 85 12.15 11.66 12.72
C PHE A 85 12.14 10.25 13.32
N LEU A 86 11.02 9.55 13.14
CA LEU A 86 10.83 8.17 13.61
C LEU A 86 11.55 7.15 12.73
N LEU A 87 11.95 6.03 13.32
CA LEU A 87 12.52 4.88 12.62
C LEU A 87 11.45 3.83 12.35
N ASN A 88 11.45 3.25 11.15
CA ASN A 88 10.53 2.16 10.77
C ASN A 88 10.83 0.86 11.51
N ASN A 89 9.84 -0.04 11.52
CA ASN A 89 10.01 -1.45 11.86
C ASN A 89 9.79 -2.37 10.64
N GLU A 90 10.14 -1.92 9.43
CA GLU A 90 9.84 -2.61 8.16
C GLU A 90 10.45 -4.02 8.07
N LEU A 91 11.56 -4.28 8.76
CA LEU A 91 12.18 -5.61 8.75
C LEU A 91 11.30 -6.68 9.42
N THR A 92 10.25 -6.28 10.13
CA THR A 92 9.25 -7.22 10.69
C THR A 92 8.34 -7.83 9.63
N ASP A 93 8.32 -7.30 8.40
CA ASP A 93 7.63 -7.91 7.26
C ASP A 93 8.35 -9.18 6.74
N PHE A 94 9.57 -9.47 7.18
CA PHE A 94 10.21 -10.76 6.91
C PHE A 94 9.60 -11.89 7.77
N ASN A 95 9.76 -13.13 7.31
CA ASN A 95 9.61 -14.29 8.17
C ASN A 95 10.69 -14.26 9.25
N THR A 96 10.30 -14.04 10.50
CA THR A 96 11.22 -14.01 11.66
C THR A 96 11.68 -15.42 12.05
N THR A 97 10.84 -16.43 11.82
CA THR A 97 11.22 -17.84 11.88
C THR A 97 11.56 -18.30 10.46
N PRO A 98 12.80 -18.79 10.20
CA PRO A 98 13.17 -19.32 8.91
C PRO A 98 12.18 -20.39 8.46
N SER A 99 11.72 -20.27 7.22
CA SER A 99 10.81 -21.22 6.61
C SER A 99 11.56 -22.02 5.54
N VAL A 100 11.08 -23.22 5.24
CA VAL A 100 11.61 -24.00 4.13
C VAL A 100 10.68 -23.78 2.94
N ASN A 101 11.26 -23.35 1.83
CA ASN A 101 10.55 -23.26 0.57
C ASN A 101 10.13 -24.67 0.13
N PRO A 102 8.82 -24.96 0.01
CA PRO A 102 8.35 -26.32 -0.31
C PRO A 102 8.70 -26.76 -1.74
N TYR A 103 9.03 -25.81 -2.64
CA TYR A 103 9.36 -26.10 -4.03
C TYR A 103 10.85 -26.29 -4.27
N THR A 104 11.71 -25.66 -3.46
CA THR A 104 13.17 -25.66 -3.67
C THR A 104 13.96 -26.29 -2.54
N GLY A 105 13.34 -26.56 -1.39
CA GLY A 105 14.00 -27.05 -0.17
C GLY A 105 14.98 -26.04 0.46
N SER A 106 15.05 -24.81 -0.07
CA SER A 106 15.94 -23.75 0.41
C SER A 106 15.24 -22.85 1.45
N ALA A 107 15.93 -21.81 1.93
CA ALA A 107 15.31 -20.78 2.77
C ALA A 107 14.05 -20.18 2.11
N GLY A 108 13.10 -19.77 2.93
CA GLY A 108 11.84 -19.18 2.48
C GLY A 108 12.06 -17.93 1.64
N PHE A 109 11.16 -17.70 0.69
CA PHE A 109 11.24 -16.55 -0.21
C PHE A 109 11.30 -15.21 0.53
N ASN A 110 10.73 -15.13 1.74
CA ASN A 110 10.68 -13.94 2.56
C ASN A 110 11.43 -14.09 3.90
N ASP A 111 12.41 -15.00 3.99
CA ASP A 111 13.26 -15.08 5.18
C ASP A 111 14.29 -13.94 5.21
N VAL A 112 14.71 -13.53 6.42
CA VAL A 112 15.68 -12.45 6.68
C VAL A 112 17.04 -12.78 6.04
N GLN A 113 17.57 -11.85 5.23
CA GLN A 113 18.92 -11.93 4.68
C GLN A 113 19.58 -10.55 4.61
N PRO A 114 20.91 -10.46 4.73
CA PRO A 114 21.62 -9.19 4.57
C PRO A 114 21.38 -8.58 3.18
N GLY A 115 21.16 -7.26 3.11
CA GLY A 115 20.92 -6.52 1.86
C GLY A 115 19.55 -6.79 1.20
N LYS A 116 18.77 -7.75 1.71
CA LYS A 116 17.45 -8.09 1.17
C LYS A 116 16.40 -7.10 1.66
N ARG A 117 15.39 -6.85 0.82
CA ARG A 117 14.20 -6.07 1.16
C ARG A 117 13.06 -7.01 1.56
N PRO A 118 12.31 -6.70 2.63
CA PRO A 118 11.15 -7.50 3.03
C PRO A 118 10.02 -7.39 2.01
N ARG A 119 9.19 -8.43 1.93
CA ARG A 119 8.01 -8.46 1.06
C ARG A 119 6.97 -7.47 1.59
N SER A 120 6.63 -6.48 0.77
CA SER A 120 5.55 -5.52 1.07
C SER A 120 4.20 -5.95 0.46
N SER A 121 3.11 -5.51 1.07
CA SER A 121 1.74 -5.58 0.50
C SER A 121 1.34 -4.29 -0.23
N MET A 122 2.18 -3.24 -0.20
CA MET A 122 1.86 -1.96 -0.82
C MET A 122 1.56 -2.13 -2.32
N ASN A 123 0.41 -1.62 -2.75
CA ASN A 123 -0.05 -1.75 -4.13
C ASN A 123 -0.53 -0.40 -4.70
N PRO A 124 0.36 0.60 -4.86
CA PRO A 124 0.04 1.79 -5.64
C PRO A 124 -0.32 1.37 -7.07
N THR A 125 -1.51 1.75 -7.52
CA THR A 125 -2.12 1.23 -8.75
C THR A 125 -2.54 2.36 -9.68
N MET A 126 -2.41 2.11 -10.98
CA MET A 126 -2.94 2.96 -12.03
C MET A 126 -3.70 2.11 -13.06
N ILE A 127 -4.86 2.61 -13.50
CA ILE A 127 -5.63 2.03 -14.60
C ILE A 127 -5.41 2.90 -15.82
N PHE A 128 -5.14 2.26 -16.97
CA PHE A 128 -4.89 2.93 -18.23
C PHE A 128 -6.00 2.61 -19.23
N ARG A 129 -6.28 3.58 -20.10
CA ARG A 129 -7.11 3.38 -21.29
C ARG A 129 -6.37 2.52 -22.32
N PRO A 130 -7.08 1.90 -23.29
CA PRO A 130 -6.45 1.14 -24.37
C PRO A 130 -5.46 1.94 -25.22
N ASP A 131 -5.62 3.27 -25.29
CA ASP A 131 -4.69 4.19 -25.98
C ASP A 131 -3.42 4.51 -25.16
N GLY A 132 -3.25 3.87 -23.99
CA GLY A 132 -2.09 4.03 -23.11
C GLY A 132 -2.15 5.27 -22.21
N GLN A 133 -3.24 6.04 -22.23
CA GLN A 133 -3.38 7.22 -21.39
C GLN A 133 -3.88 6.83 -19.99
N PRO A 134 -3.31 7.39 -18.91
CA PRO A 134 -3.74 7.07 -17.56
C PRO A 134 -5.18 7.56 -17.32
N LEU A 135 -5.96 6.76 -16.59
CA LEU A 135 -7.38 7.00 -16.29
C LEU A 135 -7.61 7.24 -14.80
N VAL A 136 -7.07 6.37 -13.96
CA VAL A 136 -7.22 6.42 -12.49
C VAL A 136 -5.87 6.12 -11.87
N ALA A 137 -5.52 6.85 -10.80
CA ALA A 137 -4.41 6.54 -9.91
C ALA A 137 -4.95 6.44 -8.48
N PHE A 138 -4.69 5.32 -7.81
CA PHE A 138 -5.24 5.05 -6.48
C PHE A 138 -4.42 3.99 -5.73
N GLY A 139 -4.74 3.82 -4.46
CA GLY A 139 -4.10 2.87 -3.57
C GLY A 139 -4.61 3.04 -2.15
N SER A 140 -4.15 2.17 -1.26
CA SER A 140 -4.61 2.15 0.14
C SER A 140 -3.46 1.79 1.08
N PRO A 141 -3.53 2.23 2.35
CA PRO A 141 -2.83 1.58 3.44
C PRO A 141 -3.57 0.36 3.99
N GLY A 142 -3.00 -0.31 5.00
CA GLY A 142 -3.64 -1.40 5.76
C GLY A 142 -2.91 -2.75 5.69
N GLY A 143 -1.57 -2.73 5.67
CA GLY A 143 -0.72 -3.92 5.63
C GLY A 143 -1.22 -5.01 4.69
N SER A 144 -1.52 -6.20 5.21
CA SER A 144 -1.97 -7.33 4.40
C SER A 144 -3.30 -7.10 3.65
N THR A 145 -4.15 -6.20 4.14
CA THR A 145 -5.46 -5.87 3.53
C THR A 145 -5.35 -4.92 2.32
N ILE A 146 -4.18 -4.33 2.05
CA ILE A 146 -3.97 -3.38 0.94
C ILE A 146 -4.38 -3.99 -0.40
N ILE A 147 -3.95 -5.24 -0.66
CA ILE A 147 -4.21 -5.94 -1.91
C ILE A 147 -5.73 -6.08 -2.13
N ASN A 148 -6.47 -6.48 -1.10
CA ASN A 148 -7.91 -6.61 -1.21
C ASN A 148 -8.60 -5.25 -1.29
N SER A 149 -8.13 -4.22 -0.59
CA SER A 149 -8.70 -2.87 -0.68
C SER A 149 -8.63 -2.34 -2.12
N VAL A 150 -7.46 -2.48 -2.75
CA VAL A 150 -7.25 -2.11 -4.16
C VAL A 150 -8.11 -2.97 -5.09
N LEU A 151 -8.20 -4.28 -4.84
CA LEU A 151 -9.03 -5.19 -5.63
C LEU A 151 -10.52 -4.82 -5.56
N ASN A 152 -11.07 -4.61 -4.37
CA ASN A 152 -12.49 -4.22 -4.19
C ASN A 152 -12.80 -2.93 -4.98
N VAL A 153 -11.96 -1.90 -4.86
CA VAL A 153 -12.12 -0.65 -5.63
C VAL A 153 -12.00 -0.88 -7.14
N THR A 154 -11.07 -1.74 -7.56
CA THR A 154 -10.91 -2.10 -8.98
C THR A 154 -12.17 -2.74 -9.54
N LEU A 155 -12.75 -3.71 -8.84
CA LEU A 155 -14.01 -4.36 -9.25
C LEU A 155 -15.18 -3.37 -9.25
N ASN A 156 -15.25 -2.49 -8.24
CA ASN A 156 -16.29 -1.46 -8.17
C ASN A 156 -16.24 -0.48 -9.35
N LEU A 157 -15.03 -0.05 -9.76
CA LEU A 157 -14.84 0.83 -10.91
C LEU A 157 -15.11 0.11 -12.23
N ILE A 158 -14.59 -1.11 -12.40
CA ILE A 158 -14.59 -1.80 -13.69
C ILE A 158 -15.87 -2.61 -13.90
N ASP A 159 -16.26 -3.45 -12.95
CA ASP A 159 -17.38 -4.38 -13.11
C ASP A 159 -18.70 -3.73 -12.69
N HIS A 160 -18.71 -3.05 -11.56
CA HIS A 160 -19.92 -2.39 -11.04
C HIS A 160 -20.15 -0.97 -11.59
N LYS A 161 -19.21 -0.45 -12.38
CA LYS A 161 -19.29 0.87 -13.05
C LYS A 161 -19.60 2.03 -12.10
N MET A 162 -19.12 1.92 -10.86
CA MET A 162 -19.31 2.97 -9.85
C MET A 162 -18.48 4.20 -10.17
N THR A 163 -18.95 5.37 -9.73
CA THR A 163 -18.09 6.57 -9.69
C THR A 163 -16.92 6.37 -8.71
N ILE A 164 -15.88 7.19 -8.82
CA ILE A 164 -14.68 7.04 -7.96
C ILE A 164 -15.01 7.10 -6.47
N GLN A 165 -15.88 8.02 -6.05
CA GLN A 165 -16.26 8.13 -4.64
C GLN A 165 -17.14 6.95 -4.20
N GLN A 166 -18.12 6.54 -5.02
CA GLN A 166 -18.93 5.35 -4.72
C GLN A 166 -18.08 4.08 -4.57
N ALA A 167 -17.08 3.90 -5.45
CA ALA A 167 -16.19 2.74 -5.39
C ALA A 167 -15.33 2.72 -4.11
N ILE A 168 -14.93 3.90 -3.63
CA ILE A 168 -14.20 4.09 -2.36
C ILE A 168 -15.11 3.83 -1.17
N ASP A 169 -16.32 4.39 -1.16
CA ASP A 169 -17.22 4.33 0.00
C ASP A 169 -17.79 2.93 0.21
N ALA A 170 -17.98 2.16 -0.87
CA ALA A 170 -18.48 0.80 -0.83
C ALA A 170 -17.74 -0.08 0.19
N ALA A 171 -18.52 -0.85 0.97
CA ALA A 171 -18.00 -1.74 2.00
C ALA A 171 -17.09 -2.82 1.40
N ARG A 172 -15.96 -3.09 2.07
CA ARG A 172 -14.92 -4.02 1.59
C ARG A 172 -14.94 -5.33 2.38
N LEU A 173 -14.44 -6.37 1.73
CA LEU A 173 -14.07 -7.62 2.39
C LEU A 173 -12.58 -7.92 2.13
N SER A 174 -11.93 -8.59 3.07
CA SER A 174 -10.52 -8.96 2.95
C SER A 174 -10.27 -10.40 3.43
N VAL A 175 -9.44 -11.11 2.67
CA VAL A 175 -8.98 -12.47 2.95
C VAL A 175 -7.47 -12.47 2.82
N THR A 176 -6.77 -12.53 3.95
CA THR A 176 -5.31 -12.35 4.03
C THR A 176 -4.56 -13.63 4.41
N SER A 177 -5.28 -14.73 4.64
CA SER A 177 -4.72 -16.04 4.97
C SER A 177 -5.43 -17.15 4.21
N ALA A 178 -4.77 -18.29 4.07
CA ALA A 178 -5.40 -19.50 3.57
C ALA A 178 -6.40 -20.01 4.61
N GLY A 179 -7.64 -20.29 4.20
CA GLY A 179 -8.69 -20.79 5.07
C GLY A 179 -10.03 -20.12 4.82
N SER A 180 -10.91 -20.16 5.83
CA SER A 180 -12.27 -19.64 5.75
C SER A 180 -12.48 -18.32 6.51
N ALA A 181 -11.42 -17.69 7.01
CA ALA A 181 -11.50 -16.43 7.74
C ALA A 181 -11.65 -15.24 6.78
N ILE A 182 -12.63 -14.37 7.06
CA ILE A 182 -12.91 -13.15 6.29
C ILE A 182 -13.00 -11.97 7.25
N ALA A 183 -12.28 -10.88 6.93
CA ALA A 183 -12.48 -9.57 7.54
C ALA A 183 -13.48 -8.75 6.70
N ILE A 184 -14.33 -7.98 7.36
CA ILE A 184 -15.37 -7.16 6.73
C ILE A 184 -15.33 -5.73 7.27
N ASP A 185 -15.77 -4.81 6.41
CA ASP A 185 -15.93 -3.40 6.75
C ASP A 185 -17.14 -3.14 7.65
N ARG A 186 -17.22 -1.93 8.24
CA ARG A 186 -18.31 -1.53 9.15
C ARG A 186 -19.70 -1.60 8.51
N ASP A 187 -19.79 -1.24 7.24
CA ASP A 187 -21.07 -1.07 6.54
C ASP A 187 -21.46 -2.32 5.71
N PHE A 188 -20.88 -3.48 6.02
CA PHE A 188 -21.19 -4.71 5.30
C PHE A 188 -22.61 -5.21 5.62
N PRO A 189 -23.46 -5.52 4.62
CA PRO A 189 -24.86 -5.89 4.88
C PRO A 189 -25.02 -7.16 5.72
N GLN A 190 -25.85 -7.11 6.77
CA GLN A 190 -26.05 -8.24 7.68
C GLN A 190 -26.51 -9.52 6.96
N ALA A 191 -27.41 -9.39 5.98
CA ALA A 191 -27.86 -10.54 5.18
C ALA A 191 -26.71 -11.23 4.44
N THR A 192 -25.72 -10.47 3.95
CA THR A 192 -24.52 -11.02 3.30
C THR A 192 -23.62 -11.72 4.32
N ILE A 193 -23.45 -11.14 5.51
CA ILE A 193 -22.69 -11.74 6.61
C ILE A 193 -23.28 -13.11 6.99
N ASP A 194 -24.59 -13.19 7.13
CA ASP A 194 -25.29 -14.43 7.48
C ASP A 194 -25.17 -15.46 6.35
N GLY A 195 -25.26 -15.04 5.09
CA GLY A 195 -25.01 -15.89 3.92
C GLY A 195 -23.59 -16.46 3.89
N LEU A 196 -22.57 -15.65 4.16
CA LEU A 196 -21.18 -16.11 4.25
C LEU A 196 -20.98 -17.13 5.38
N ARG A 197 -21.59 -16.90 6.53
CA ARG A 197 -21.56 -17.86 7.66
C ARG A 197 -22.24 -19.18 7.29
N ALA A 198 -23.37 -19.13 6.58
CA ALA A 198 -24.06 -20.33 6.11
C ALA A 198 -23.23 -21.13 5.09
N LEU A 199 -22.32 -20.48 4.34
CA LEU A 199 -21.36 -21.13 3.45
C LEU A 199 -20.12 -21.70 4.18
N GLY A 200 -20.02 -21.52 5.50
CA GLY A 200 -18.92 -22.05 6.33
C GLY A 200 -17.76 -21.08 6.53
N TYR A 201 -17.91 -19.80 6.18
CA TYR A 201 -16.89 -18.79 6.46
C TYR A 201 -16.95 -18.28 7.90
N THR A 202 -15.78 -18.06 8.48
CA THR A 202 -15.62 -17.38 9.77
C THR A 202 -15.49 -15.88 9.50
N VAL A 203 -16.60 -15.16 9.66
CA VAL A 203 -16.64 -13.71 9.44
C VAL A 203 -16.27 -12.98 10.73
N GLY A 204 -15.18 -12.21 10.68
CA GLY A 204 -14.68 -11.39 11.79
C GLY A 204 -15.61 -10.24 12.17
N ALA A 205 -15.29 -9.57 13.28
CA ALA A 205 -16.00 -8.36 13.67
C ALA A 205 -15.77 -7.23 12.64
N PRO A 206 -16.79 -6.41 12.32
CA PRO A 206 -16.63 -5.27 11.43
C PRO A 206 -15.59 -4.26 11.94
N ALA A 207 -14.69 -3.83 11.05
CA ALA A 207 -13.67 -2.81 11.31
C ALA A 207 -13.31 -2.08 10.02
N ASP A 208 -12.70 -0.89 10.11
CA ASP A 208 -12.30 -0.15 8.90
C ASP A 208 -11.20 -0.91 8.14
N ILE A 209 -11.43 -1.17 6.86
CA ILE A 209 -10.45 -1.83 5.99
C ILE A 209 -9.88 -0.81 5.03
N GLY A 210 -8.62 -0.43 5.23
CA GLY A 210 -7.89 0.48 4.34
C GLY A 210 -8.28 1.96 4.50
N SER A 211 -7.83 2.78 3.55
CA SER A 211 -8.12 4.21 3.46
C SER A 211 -7.75 4.71 2.05
N VAL A 212 -8.58 4.39 1.07
CA VAL A 212 -8.27 4.59 -0.35
C VAL A 212 -8.24 6.08 -0.71
N GLN A 213 -7.15 6.54 -1.32
CA GLN A 213 -7.10 7.86 -1.95
C GLN A 213 -6.94 7.70 -3.44
N ALA A 214 -7.65 8.49 -4.23
CA ALA A 214 -7.66 8.35 -5.67
C ALA A 214 -7.80 9.66 -6.42
N VAL A 215 -7.30 9.66 -7.66
CA VAL A 215 -7.61 10.66 -8.68
C VAL A 215 -8.05 9.97 -9.96
N LEU A 216 -8.97 10.60 -10.69
CA LEU A 216 -9.53 10.11 -11.95
C LEU A 216 -9.58 11.25 -12.96
N VAL A 217 -9.20 10.97 -14.21
CA VAL A 217 -9.42 11.87 -15.35
C VAL A 217 -10.55 11.32 -16.20
N GLU A 218 -11.64 12.07 -16.32
CA GLU A 218 -12.76 11.66 -17.15
C GLU A 218 -12.39 11.84 -18.64
N PRO A 219 -12.50 10.79 -19.49
CA PRO A 219 -11.90 10.80 -20.82
C PRO A 219 -12.51 11.80 -21.81
N HIS A 220 -13.81 12.10 -21.72
CA HIS A 220 -14.49 12.91 -22.73
C HIS A 220 -14.35 14.41 -22.49
N THR A 221 -14.29 14.83 -21.23
CA THR A 221 -14.25 16.23 -20.80
C THR A 221 -12.88 16.65 -20.27
N GLY A 222 -12.00 15.69 -19.93
CA GLY A 222 -10.73 15.95 -19.26
C GLY A 222 -10.89 16.53 -17.86
N LYS A 223 -12.08 16.41 -17.26
CA LYS A 223 -12.33 16.81 -15.87
C LYS A 223 -11.59 15.86 -14.93
N GLN A 224 -11.01 16.44 -13.88
CA GLN A 224 -10.30 15.71 -12.85
C GLN A 224 -11.21 15.58 -11.64
N TYR A 225 -11.29 14.36 -11.11
CA TYR A 225 -12.00 14.03 -9.88
C TYR A 225 -10.99 13.48 -8.90
N GLY A 226 -11.17 13.78 -7.62
CA GLY A 226 -10.48 13.09 -6.54
C GLY A 226 -11.50 12.37 -5.67
N GLY A 227 -11.07 11.31 -5.01
CA GLY A 227 -11.84 10.64 -3.98
C GLY A 227 -10.98 10.41 -2.76
N ALA A 228 -11.58 10.65 -1.59
CA ALA A 228 -10.95 10.39 -0.30
C ALA A 228 -11.85 9.49 0.54
N ASP A 229 -11.25 8.48 1.14
CA ASP A 229 -11.93 7.53 2.00
C ASP A 229 -12.31 8.14 3.35
N SER A 230 -13.59 8.06 3.73
CA SER A 230 -14.13 8.58 4.99
C SER A 230 -13.70 7.78 6.22
N ARG A 231 -13.05 6.62 6.06
CA ARG A 231 -12.47 5.83 7.16
C ARG A 231 -11.28 6.53 7.83
N ARG A 232 -10.74 7.58 7.22
CA ARG A 232 -9.74 8.49 7.81
C ARG A 232 -10.08 9.94 7.44
N GLU A 233 -9.37 10.89 8.06
CA GLU A 233 -9.51 12.34 7.84
C GLU A 233 -8.85 12.80 6.51
N GLY A 234 -9.02 12.03 5.43
CA GLY A 234 -8.49 12.34 4.10
C GLY A 234 -9.22 13.53 3.44
N THR A 235 -8.58 14.18 2.47
CA THR A 235 -9.19 15.31 1.77
C THR A 235 -8.82 15.33 0.28
N VAL A 236 -9.65 16.01 -0.50
CA VAL A 236 -9.43 16.26 -1.93
C VAL A 236 -9.33 17.75 -2.15
N ILE A 237 -8.20 18.20 -2.71
CA ILE A 237 -7.96 19.62 -3.01
C ILE A 237 -7.76 19.75 -4.52
N GLY A 238 -8.68 20.46 -5.17
CA GLY A 238 -8.53 20.89 -6.55
C GLY A 238 -7.86 22.26 -6.63
N LEU A 239 -6.83 22.39 -7.46
CA LEU A 239 -6.22 23.69 -7.75
C LEU A 239 -6.94 24.37 -8.93
N PRO A 240 -7.12 25.69 -8.90
CA PRO A 240 -7.68 26.42 -10.04
C PRO A 240 -6.84 26.18 -11.30
N ARG A 241 -7.51 25.90 -12.43
CA ARG A 241 -6.82 25.95 -13.73
C ARG A 241 -6.55 27.43 -14.04
N PRO A 242 -5.29 27.81 -14.38
CA PRO A 242 -5.02 29.15 -14.86
C PRO A 242 -5.96 29.48 -16.02
N ARG A 243 -6.63 30.64 -15.97
CA ARG A 243 -7.43 31.12 -17.09
C ARG A 243 -6.46 31.46 -18.23
N GLY A 244 -6.55 30.71 -19.33
CA GLY A 244 -5.90 31.05 -20.60
C GLY A 244 -4.44 30.61 -20.74
N ASN A 245 -4.20 29.78 -21.74
CA ASN A 245 -3.41 30.14 -22.93
C ASN A 245 -3.94 29.35 -24.11
#